data_AF-A0A7V9C8J3-F1
#
_entry.id   AF-A0A7V9C8J3-F1
#
_cell.length_a   1.000
_cell.length_b   1.000
_cell.length_c   1.000
_cell.angle_alpha   90.00
_cell.angle_beta   90.00
_cell.angle_gamma   90.00
#
_symmetry.space_group_name_H-M   'P 1'
#
loop_
_entity.id
_entity.type
_entity.pdbx_description
1 polymer ?
#
loop_
_entity_poly.entity_id
_entity_poly.type
_entity_poly.pdbx_seq_one_letter_code
_entity_poly.pdbx_strand_id
1 'polypeptide(L)' 'MNKLSITDLDLKGKRVFIRVDFNVPIKDARVEDDSRIRG' A
#
# COMPACT_ATOMS: atom_id res chain seq x y z
N MET A 1 2.81 -14.45 -18.18
CA MET A 1 2.61 -13.86 -16.84
C MET A 1 1.22 -14.31 -16.39
N ASN A 2 1.12 -15.18 -15.39
CA ASN A 2 -0.15 -15.89 -15.07
C ASN A 2 -0.88 -15.31 -13.85
N LYS A 3 -0.61 -14.04 -13.51
CA LYS A 3 -1.23 -13.33 -12.40
C LYS A 3 -2.00 -12.14 -12.96
N LEU A 4 -3.17 -11.86 -12.39
CA LEU A 4 -3.90 -10.63 -12.67
C LEU A 4 -3.28 -9.48 -11.89
N SER A 5 -3.13 -8.33 -12.54
CA SER A 5 -2.76 -7.06 -11.91
C SER A 5 -4.01 -6.39 -11.32
N ILE A 6 -3.81 -5.44 -10.41
CA ILE A 6 -4.90 -4.61 -9.88
C ILE A 6 -5.59 -3.78 -10.98
N THR A 7 -4.85 -3.44 -12.03
CA THR A 7 -5.34 -2.69 -13.20
C THR A 7 -6.30 -3.48 -14.08
N ASP A 8 -6.38 -4.81 -13.89
CA ASP A 8 -7.20 -5.70 -14.70
C ASP A 8 -8.60 -5.94 -14.09
N LEU A 9 -8.88 -5.36 -12.92
CA LEU A 9 -10.06 -5.67 -12.09
C LEU A 9 -10.98 -4.45 -11.94
N ASP A 10 -12.30 -4.67 -11.98
CA ASP A 10 -13.28 -3.67 -11.51
C ASP A 10 -13.49 -3.79 -9.99
N LEU A 11 -13.12 -2.73 -9.28
CA LEU A 11 -13.14 -2.68 -7.81
C LEU A 11 -14.30 -1.86 -7.24
N LYS A 12 -15.17 -1.29 -8.08
CA LYS A 12 -16.26 -0.41 -7.61
C LYS A 12 -17.17 -1.16 -6.63
N GLY A 13 -17.33 -0.60 -5.43
CA GLY A 13 -18.19 -1.17 -4.37
C GLY A 13 -17.62 -2.41 -3.67
N LYS A 14 -16.37 -2.79 -3.93
CA LYS A 14 -15.73 -3.95 -3.30
C LYS A 14 -14.84 -3.51 -2.13
N ARG A 15 -14.84 -4.30 -1.06
CA ARG A 15 -13.82 -4.22 -0.01
C ARG A 15 -12.60 -5.00 -0.48
N VAL A 16 -11.44 -4.36 -0.47
CA VAL A 16 -10.19 -4.95 -0.97
C VAL A 16 -9.18 -5.04 0.17
N PHE A 17 -8.56 -6.21 0.32
CA PHE A 17 -7.42 -6.39 1.21
C PHE A 17 -6.13 -6.05 0.45
N ILE A 18 -5.37 -5.08 0.96
CA ILE A 18 -4.12 -4.63 0.35
C ILE A 18 -2.98 -4.92 1.31
N ARG A 19 -2.01 -5.73 0.86
CA ARG A 19 -0.73 -5.88 1.55
C ARG A 19 0.15 -4.69 1.19
N VAL A 20 0.46 -3.86 2.17
CA VAL A 20 1.30 -2.67 2.03
C VAL A 20 2.62 -2.83 2.77
N ASP A 21 3.63 -2.05 2.40
CA ASP A 21 4.88 -1.91 3.15
C ASP A 21 4.89 -0.57 3.90
N PHE A 22 4.42 -0.59 5.15
CA PHE A 22 4.47 0.57 6.06
C PHE A 22 5.65 0.51 7.04
N ASN A 23 6.72 -0.21 6.69
CA ASN A 23 7.90 -0.31 7.54
C ASN A 23 8.76 0.96 7.44
N VAL A 24 8.32 2.03 8.09
CA VAL A 24 8.97 3.35 8.09
C VAL A 24 9.71 3.61 9.40
N PRO A 25 10.77 4.44 9.41
CA PRO A 25 11.38 4.90 10.65
C PRO A 25 10.40 5.79 11.43
N ILE A 26 10.21 5.47 12.72
CA ILE A 26 9.35 6.19 13.65
C ILE A 26 10.19 6.70 14.82
N LYS A 27 10.01 7.96 15.18
CA LYS A 27 10.59 8.58 16.38
C LYS A 27 9.54 9.44 17.08
N ASP A 28 9.44 9.31 18.40
CA ASP A 28 8.47 10.07 19.22
C ASP A 28 7.03 10.02 18.66
N ALA A 29 6.63 8.83 18.21
CA ALA A 29 5.34 8.55 17.56
C ALA A 29 5.06 9.33 16.27
N ARG A 30 6.11 9.85 15.61
CA ARG A 30 6.05 10.54 14.31
C ARG A 30 6.86 9.79 13.27
N VAL A 31 6.39 9.82 12.03
CA VAL A 31 7.11 9.30 10.88
C VAL A 31 8.20 10.30 10.49
N GLU A 32 9.45 9.84 10.42
CA GLU A 32 10.59 10.69 10.06
C GLU A 32 10.82 10.70 8.54
N ASP A 33 10.57 9.57 7.88
CA ASP A 33 10.65 9.39 6.43
C ASP A 33 9.47 8.52 5.98
N ASP A 34 8.65 9.07 5.08
CA ASP A 34 7.42 8.49 4.58
C ASP A 34 7.55 8.03 3.11
N SER A 35 8.77 7.90 2.59
CA SER A 35 9.04 7.49 1.21
C SER A 35 8.36 6.15 0.85
N ARG A 36 8.20 5.22 1.80
CA ARG A 36 7.47 3.94 1.57
C ARG A 36 5.94 4.08 1.53
N ILE A 37 5.42 5.22 1.99
CA ILE A 37 3.98 5.54 1.99
C ILE A 37 3.62 6.34 0.73
N ARG A 38 4.49 7.28 0.32
CA ARG A 38 4.26 8.21 -0.81
C ARG A 38 4.86 7.79 -2.15
N GLY A 39 5.84 6.88 -2.14
CA GLY A 39 6.63 6.48 -3.31
C GLY A 39 5.81 6.08 -4.53
#